data_AF-A0A2D8MPB3-F1
#
_entry.id   AF-A0A2D8MPB3-F1
#
_cell.length_a   1.000
_cell.length_b   1.000
_cell.length_c   1.000
_cell.angle_alpha   90.00
_cell.angle_beta   90.00
_cell.angle_gamma   90.00
#
_symmetry.space_group_name_H-M   'P 1'
#
loop_
_entity.id
_entity.type
_entity.pdbx_description
1 polymer ?
#
loop_
_entity_poly.entity_id
_entity_poly.type
_entity_poly.pdbx_seq_one_letter_code
_entity_poly.pdbx_strand_id
1 'polypeptide(L)'
;MKTAVQHGGGWPAILYSIRMGHRVGYRNLWRTLSSKNVCKTCALGMGGQQGGMRNEQGHWPEVCKKSIQAATADMQAAIQPNFYRQYSINQLKKFSPKELEQAGRISTPLLVKPGSTHYQPIDWIAALDRLAQKLKETDPSRAFFYFSGRSSNEAGFLLQLFARVFGTNHINNCSY
;
A
#
# COMPACT_ATOMS: atom_id res chain seq x y z
N MET A 1 19.65 -18.55 6.88
CA MET A 1 18.67 -19.66 6.91
C MET A 1 17.30 -19.12 6.54
N LYS A 2 16.78 -19.42 5.33
CA LYS A 2 15.40 -19.07 4.96
C LYS A 2 14.48 -19.95 5.78
N THR A 3 13.76 -19.39 6.74
CA THR A 3 12.74 -20.09 7.52
C THR A 3 11.73 -20.69 6.55
N ALA A 4 11.64 -22.01 6.49
CA ALA A 4 10.64 -22.70 5.68
C ALA A 4 9.24 -22.20 6.10
N VAL A 5 8.38 -21.93 5.13
CA VAL A 5 7.00 -21.55 5.41
C VAL A 5 6.31 -22.76 6.04
N GLN A 6 6.18 -22.75 7.36
CA GLN A 6 5.67 -23.92 8.09
C GLN A 6 4.16 -24.11 7.91
N HIS A 7 3.39 -23.05 7.62
CA HIS A 7 1.93 -23.11 7.56
C HIS A 7 1.34 -22.09 6.57
N GLY A 8 0.57 -22.55 5.58
CA GLY A 8 -0.15 -21.70 4.60
C GLY A 8 -1.61 -21.39 4.97
N GLY A 9 -2.25 -22.28 5.75
CA GLY A 9 -3.69 -22.24 6.08
C GLY A 9 -4.02 -22.92 7.42
N GLY A 10 -5.28 -23.29 7.63
CA GLY A 10 -5.76 -23.99 8.82
C GLY A 10 -5.80 -23.12 10.09
N TRP A 11 -5.69 -23.77 11.26
CA TRP A 11 -5.74 -23.11 12.56
C TRP A 11 -4.78 -21.91 12.72
N PRO A 12 -3.52 -21.97 12.25
CA PRO A 12 -2.63 -20.80 12.31
C PRO A 12 -3.18 -19.57 11.58
N ALA A 13 -3.84 -19.75 10.44
CA ALA A 13 -4.45 -18.67 9.67
C ALA A 13 -5.67 -18.07 10.38
N ILE A 14 -6.49 -18.91 11.00
CA ILE A 14 -7.64 -18.50 11.80
C ILE A 14 -7.17 -17.71 13.03
N LEU A 15 -6.23 -18.27 13.79
CA LEU A 15 -5.65 -17.61 14.98
C LEU A 15 -4.98 -16.29 14.65
N TYR A 16 -4.33 -16.19 13.49
CA TYR A 16 -3.77 -14.94 13.00
C TYR A 16 -4.88 -13.90 12.75
N SER A 17 -5.97 -14.30 12.10
CA SER A 17 -7.09 -13.40 11.78
C SER A 17 -7.78 -12.88 13.04
N ILE A 18 -7.96 -13.75 14.05
CA ILE A 18 -8.46 -13.37 15.38
C ILE A 18 -7.51 -12.36 16.05
N ARG A 19 -6.19 -12.64 16.03
CA ARG A 19 -5.17 -11.72 16.58
C ARG A 19 -5.21 -10.34 15.91
N MET A 20 -5.47 -10.28 14.61
CA MET A 20 -5.61 -9.00 13.91
C MET A 20 -6.88 -8.25 14.35
N GLY A 21 -8.00 -8.95 14.53
CA GLY A 21 -9.22 -8.36 15.10
C GLY A 21 -9.00 -7.76 16.50
N HIS A 22 -8.24 -8.43 17.35
CA HIS A 22 -7.84 -7.88 18.65
C HIS A 22 -6.97 -6.62 18.50
N ARG A 23 -6.04 -6.59 17.54
CA ARG A 23 -5.13 -5.46 17.33
C ARG A 23 -5.84 -4.19 16.88
N VAL A 24 -6.76 -4.29 15.92
CA VAL A 24 -7.41 -3.11 15.30
C VAL A 24 -8.81 -2.83 15.86
N GLY A 25 -9.33 -3.73 16.69
CA GLY A 25 -10.69 -3.73 17.21
C GLY A 25 -11.66 -4.46 16.29
N TYR A 26 -12.41 -5.43 16.82
CA TYR A 26 -13.33 -6.27 16.04
C TYR A 26 -14.41 -5.46 15.30
N ARG A 27 -14.94 -4.41 15.93
CA ARG A 27 -15.93 -3.52 15.30
C ARG A 27 -15.36 -2.79 14.07
N ASN A 28 -14.13 -2.28 14.18
CA ASN A 28 -13.45 -1.60 13.07
C ASN A 28 -13.15 -2.59 11.96
N LEU A 29 -12.60 -3.75 12.31
CA LEU A 29 -12.32 -4.82 11.36
C LEU A 29 -13.58 -5.24 10.61
N TRP A 30 -14.66 -5.51 11.33
CA TRP A 30 -15.94 -5.89 10.74
C TRP A 30 -16.49 -4.81 9.81
N ARG A 31 -16.47 -3.54 10.23
CA ARG A 31 -16.90 -2.41 9.39
C ARG A 31 -16.12 -2.33 8.09
N THR A 32 -14.81 -2.49 8.13
CA THR A 32 -13.97 -2.45 6.93
C THR A 32 -14.14 -3.68 6.05
N LEU A 33 -14.17 -4.88 6.63
CA LEU A 33 -14.39 -6.11 5.86
C LEU A 33 -15.79 -6.18 5.26
N SER A 34 -16.78 -5.51 5.83
CA SER A 34 -18.15 -5.44 5.29
C SER A 34 -18.38 -4.27 4.33
N SER A 35 -17.41 -3.35 4.18
CA SER A 35 -17.57 -2.16 3.34
C SER A 35 -17.62 -2.52 1.84
N LYS A 36 -18.31 -1.68 1.06
CA LYS A 36 -18.41 -1.83 -0.40
C LYS A 36 -17.08 -1.51 -1.05
N ASN A 37 -16.26 -2.53 -1.27
CA ASN A 37 -14.96 -2.40 -1.91
C ASN A 37 -14.59 -3.67 -2.68
N VAL A 38 -13.61 -3.56 -3.57
CA VAL A 38 -12.94 -4.73 -4.14
C VAL A 38 -11.80 -5.16 -3.22
N CYS A 39 -11.42 -6.45 -3.30
CA CYS A 39 -10.30 -6.94 -2.53
C CYS A 39 -9.01 -6.16 -2.82
N LYS A 40 -8.40 -5.56 -1.80
CA LYS A 40 -7.11 -4.88 -1.95
C LYS A 40 -5.95 -5.82 -2.31
N THR A 41 -6.15 -7.12 -2.19
CA THR A 41 -5.11 -8.12 -2.45
C THR A 41 -5.20 -8.78 -3.82
N CYS A 42 -6.41 -9.18 -4.25
CA CYS A 42 -6.61 -9.89 -5.51
C CYS A 42 -7.49 -9.14 -6.52
N ALA A 43 -8.04 -7.96 -6.17
CA ALA A 43 -9.01 -7.18 -6.95
C ALA A 43 -10.34 -7.88 -7.28
N LEU A 44 -10.43 -9.21 -7.16
CA LEU A 44 -11.59 -9.99 -7.56
C LEU A 44 -12.62 -10.17 -6.43
N GLY A 45 -12.20 -10.42 -5.18
CA GLY A 45 -13.13 -10.88 -4.14
C GLY A 45 -13.12 -10.07 -2.85
N MET A 46 -14.08 -9.14 -2.70
CA MET A 46 -14.79 -8.79 -1.45
C MET A 46 -16.11 -8.05 -1.80
N GLY A 47 -16.90 -8.66 -2.69
CA GLY A 47 -18.29 -8.29 -3.03
C GLY A 47 -18.61 -6.91 -3.61
N GLY A 48 -17.62 -6.03 -3.83
CA GLY A 48 -17.80 -4.81 -4.61
C GLY A 48 -18.97 -3.96 -4.13
N GLN A 49 -19.94 -3.70 -5.02
CA GLN A 49 -21.15 -2.93 -4.68
C GLN A 49 -22.15 -3.69 -3.80
N GLN A 50 -22.07 -5.02 -3.74
CA GLN A 50 -22.94 -5.88 -2.93
C GLN A 50 -22.48 -5.96 -1.45
N GLY A 51 -21.41 -5.24 -1.10
CA GLY A 51 -20.83 -5.23 0.25
C GLY A 51 -19.69 -6.22 0.40
N GLY A 52 -18.98 -6.14 1.52
CA GLY A 52 -17.77 -6.92 1.74
C GLY A 52 -18.00 -8.37 2.20
N MET A 53 -16.95 -9.19 2.13
CA MET A 53 -16.95 -10.64 2.45
C MET A 53 -17.93 -11.45 1.60
N ARG A 54 -18.14 -11.07 0.34
CA ARG A 54 -18.87 -11.88 -0.64
C ARG A 54 -17.96 -12.35 -1.75
N ASN A 55 -18.10 -13.60 -2.16
CA ASN A 55 -17.45 -14.13 -3.35
C ASN A 55 -18.24 -13.78 -4.63
N GLU A 56 -17.72 -14.19 -5.78
CA GLU A 56 -18.31 -13.99 -7.11
C GLU A 56 -19.68 -14.66 -7.31
N GLN A 57 -20.01 -15.67 -6.48
CA GLN A 57 -21.31 -16.35 -6.47
C GLN A 57 -22.29 -15.72 -5.46
N GLY A 58 -21.87 -14.69 -4.71
CA GLY A 58 -22.69 -14.01 -3.71
C GLY A 58 -22.71 -14.66 -2.32
N HIS A 59 -21.98 -15.76 -2.11
CA HIS A 59 -21.88 -16.43 -0.81
C HIS A 59 -21.26 -15.52 0.24
N TRP A 60 -21.75 -15.66 1.47
CA TRP A 60 -21.33 -14.84 2.59
C TRP A 60 -21.36 -15.68 3.88
N PRO A 61 -20.36 -15.56 4.77
CA PRO A 61 -19.15 -14.74 4.65
C PRO A 61 -18.00 -15.49 3.94
N GLU A 62 -17.42 -14.87 2.92
CA GLU A 62 -16.26 -15.38 2.18
C GLU A 62 -15.13 -14.34 2.16
N VAL A 63 -14.05 -14.62 2.90
CA VAL A 63 -12.90 -13.72 3.00
C VAL A 63 -11.62 -14.49 3.28
N CYS A 64 -10.54 -14.16 2.55
CA CYS A 64 -9.25 -14.79 2.77
C CYS A 64 -8.43 -14.06 3.85
N LYS A 65 -7.55 -14.81 4.55
CA LYS A 65 -6.59 -14.28 5.54
C LYS A 65 -5.82 -13.07 5.01
N LYS A 66 -5.41 -13.10 3.74
CA LYS A 66 -4.61 -12.02 3.13
C LYS A 66 -5.40 -10.72 3.03
N SER A 67 -6.70 -10.79 2.78
CA SER A 67 -7.56 -9.61 2.78
C SER A 67 -7.67 -9.00 4.18
N ILE A 68 -7.79 -9.84 5.21
CA ILE A 68 -7.74 -9.40 6.61
C ILE A 68 -6.40 -8.71 6.90
N GLN A 69 -5.28 -9.29 6.46
CA GLN A 69 -3.95 -8.68 6.59
C GLN A 69 -3.91 -7.28 5.99
N ALA A 70 -4.31 -7.13 4.73
CA ALA A 70 -4.29 -5.84 4.04
C ALA A 70 -5.23 -4.81 4.72
N ALA A 71 -6.44 -5.21 5.08
CA ALA A 71 -7.39 -4.36 5.79
C ALA A 71 -6.82 -3.86 7.13
N THR A 72 -6.16 -4.74 7.88
CA THR A 72 -5.57 -4.39 9.18
C THR A 72 -4.33 -3.53 9.04
N ALA A 73 -3.54 -3.70 7.96
CA ALA A 73 -2.38 -2.87 7.68
C ALA A 73 -2.81 -1.40 7.43
N ASP A 74 -3.94 -1.19 6.75
CA ASP A 74 -4.49 0.15 6.49
C ASP A 74 -5.05 0.84 7.75
N MET A 75 -5.37 0.07 8.79
CA MET A 75 -5.85 0.59 10.08
C MET A 75 -4.71 0.95 11.03
N GLN A 76 -3.46 0.65 10.69
CA GLN A 76 -2.34 0.97 11.56
C GLN A 76 -2.19 2.49 11.74
N ALA A 77 -1.63 2.87 12.88
CA ALA A 77 -1.24 4.26 13.12
C ALA A 77 -0.19 4.72 12.10
N ALA A 78 -0.08 6.03 11.93
CA ALA A 78 1.02 6.61 11.18
C ALA A 78 2.37 6.27 11.85
N ILE A 79 3.42 6.13 11.04
CA ILE A 79 4.80 6.08 11.53
C ILE A 79 5.07 7.36 12.32
N GLN A 80 5.57 7.21 13.55
CA GLN A 80 5.90 8.35 14.41
C GLN A 80 7.01 9.20 13.77
N PRO A 81 6.94 10.55 13.80
CA PRO A 81 7.95 11.40 13.16
C PRO A 81 9.39 11.11 13.60
N ASN A 82 9.58 10.71 14.86
CA ASN A 82 10.90 10.37 15.41
C ASN A 82 11.53 9.13 14.77
N PHE A 83 10.73 8.23 14.18
CA PHE A 83 11.21 7.02 13.51
C PHE A 83 12.20 7.34 12.39
N TYR A 84 11.91 8.37 11.59
CA TYR A 84 12.77 8.78 10.47
C TYR A 84 14.09 9.41 10.93
N ARG A 85 14.14 9.94 12.15
CA ARG A 85 15.36 10.46 12.78
C ARG A 85 16.16 9.35 13.45
N GLN A 86 15.48 8.34 13.98
CA GLN A 86 16.09 7.23 14.71
C GLN A 86 16.78 6.22 13.78
N TYR A 87 16.17 5.91 12.63
CA TYR A 87 16.66 4.87 11.73
C TYR A 87 17.19 5.46 10.43
N SER A 88 18.49 5.26 10.20
CA SER A 88 19.13 5.55 8.93
C SER A 88 18.62 4.62 7.82
N ILE A 89 18.75 5.06 6.57
CA ILE A 89 18.40 4.28 5.37
C ILE A 89 19.15 2.93 5.37
N ASN A 90 20.41 2.91 5.82
CA ASN A 90 21.20 1.67 5.90
C ASN A 90 20.71 0.72 7.00
N GLN A 91 20.14 1.22 8.09
CA GLN A 91 19.47 0.39 9.09
C GLN A 91 18.13 -0.13 8.57
N LEU A 92 17.34 0.73 7.93
CA LEU A 92 16.05 0.34 7.34
C LEU A 92 16.20 -0.75 6.27
N LYS A 93 17.28 -0.74 5.48
CA LYS A 93 17.61 -1.82 4.52
C LYS A 93 17.80 -3.20 5.17
N LYS A 94 18.12 -3.25 6.47
CA LYS A 94 18.30 -4.50 7.23
C LYS A 94 16.99 -5.01 7.82
N PHE A 95 15.94 -4.19 7.83
CA PHE A 95 14.63 -4.60 8.34
C PHE A 95 13.99 -5.58 7.36
N SER A 96 13.33 -6.58 7.90
CA SER A 96 12.46 -7.47 7.14
C SER A 96 11.22 -6.71 6.65
N PRO A 97 10.54 -7.20 5.58
CA PRO A 97 9.28 -6.61 5.12
C PRO A 97 8.22 -6.50 6.22
N LYS A 98 8.22 -7.47 7.16
CA LYS A 98 7.30 -7.47 8.30
C LYS A 98 7.63 -6.36 9.30
N GLU A 99 8.91 -6.14 9.61
CA GLU A 99 9.33 -5.05 10.50
C GLU A 99 9.01 -3.68 9.90
N LEU A 100 9.20 -3.52 8.58
CA LEU A 100 8.82 -2.29 7.87
C LEU A 100 7.30 -2.07 7.88
N GLU A 101 6.49 -3.10 7.64
CA GLU A 101 5.02 -3.01 7.71
C GLU A 101 4.53 -2.64 9.12
N GLN A 102 5.19 -3.18 10.15
CA GLN A 102 4.84 -2.97 11.56
C GLN A 102 5.29 -1.61 12.11
N ALA A 103 6.16 -0.89 11.39
CA ALA A 103 6.54 0.47 11.76
C ALA A 103 5.35 1.46 11.68
N GLY A 104 4.32 1.12 10.89
CA GLY A 104 3.11 1.91 10.70
C GLY A 104 2.94 2.39 9.26
N ARG A 105 1.95 3.26 9.04
CA ARG A 105 1.66 3.85 7.72
C ARG A 105 2.51 5.07 7.43
N ILE A 106 3.00 5.20 6.21
CA ILE A 106 3.59 6.45 5.70
C ILE A 106 2.43 7.42 5.45
N SER A 107 2.36 8.49 6.25
CA SER A 107 1.28 9.50 6.18
C SER A 107 1.75 10.89 5.75
N THR A 108 3.07 11.10 5.63
CA THR A 108 3.68 12.37 5.24
C THR A 108 4.70 12.13 4.13
N PRO A 109 4.86 13.06 3.18
CA PRO A 109 5.94 12.98 2.20
C PRO A 109 7.31 12.95 2.88
N LEU A 110 8.24 12.20 2.28
CA LEU A 110 9.60 12.03 2.77
C LEU A 110 10.60 12.44 1.69
N LEU A 111 11.66 13.12 2.08
CA LEU A 111 12.75 13.55 1.22
C LEU A 111 14.06 12.91 1.66
N VAL A 112 14.85 12.47 0.68
CA VAL A 112 16.26 12.13 0.87
C VAL A 112 17.06 12.98 -0.09
N LYS A 113 17.97 13.80 0.43
CA LYS A 113 18.91 14.57 -0.38
C LYS A 113 20.17 13.74 -0.66
N PRO A 114 20.92 14.04 -1.74
CA PRO A 114 22.23 13.42 -1.95
C PRO A 114 23.11 13.50 -0.68
N GLY A 115 23.76 12.39 -0.35
CA GLY A 115 24.59 12.28 0.87
C GLY A 115 23.82 12.16 2.19
N SER A 116 22.49 12.26 2.20
CA SER A 116 21.70 12.09 3.43
C SER A 116 21.65 10.64 3.87
N THR A 117 21.77 10.42 5.18
CA THR A 117 21.69 9.08 5.79
C THR A 117 20.28 8.73 6.29
N HIS A 118 19.39 9.72 6.39
CA HIS A 118 18.04 9.59 6.96
C HIS A 118 16.99 10.21 6.05
N TYR A 119 15.74 9.73 6.16
CA TYR A 119 14.59 10.37 5.55
C TYR A 119 14.20 11.63 6.34
N GLN A 120 13.86 12.70 5.62
CA GLN A 120 13.34 13.94 6.20
C GLN A 120 11.87 14.09 5.85
N PRO A 121 10.95 14.09 6.84
CA PRO A 121 9.57 14.50 6.61
C PRO A 121 9.52 15.92 6.04
N ILE A 122 8.72 16.10 4.99
CA ILE A 122 8.40 17.42 4.42
C ILE A 122 6.87 17.55 4.29
N ASP A 123 6.39 18.78 4.19
CA ASP A 123 4.97 19.03 3.94
C ASP A 123 4.58 18.73 2.48
N TRP A 124 3.27 18.63 2.25
CA TRP A 124 2.70 18.29 0.95
C TRP A 124 2.96 19.35 -0.13
N ILE A 125 2.95 20.64 0.21
CA ILE A 125 3.16 21.72 -0.76
C ILE A 125 4.61 21.65 -1.25
N ALA A 126 5.57 21.58 -0.32
CA ALA A 126 6.98 21.43 -0.66
C ALA A 126 7.27 20.17 -1.47
N ALA A 127 6.58 19.06 -1.21
CA ALA A 127 6.72 17.82 -1.98
C ALA A 127 6.20 17.97 -3.42
N LEU A 128 5.00 18.54 -3.58
CA LEU A 128 4.37 18.73 -4.89
C LEU A 128 5.11 19.77 -5.74
N ASP A 129 5.59 20.87 -5.15
CA ASP A 129 6.37 21.88 -5.86
C ASP A 129 7.68 21.31 -6.41
N ARG A 130 8.39 20.52 -5.58
CA ARG A 130 9.61 19.83 -6.01
C ARG A 130 9.35 18.86 -7.15
N LEU A 131 8.26 18.08 -7.07
CA LEU A 131 7.86 17.16 -8.11
C LEU A 131 7.55 17.91 -9.41
N ALA A 132 6.73 18.96 -9.34
CA ALA A 132 6.32 19.75 -10.49
C ALA A 132 7.53 20.44 -11.16
N GLN A 133 8.45 21.01 -10.37
CA GLN A 133 9.68 21.59 -10.90
C GLN A 133 10.52 20.54 -11.62
N LYS A 134 10.73 19.36 -11.02
CA LYS A 134 11.52 18.30 -11.63
C LYS A 134 10.90 17.78 -12.92
N LEU A 135 9.58 17.64 -12.96
CA LEU A 135 8.87 17.23 -14.16
C LEU A 135 9.05 18.26 -15.28
N LYS A 136 8.91 19.57 -15.00
CA LYS A 136 9.14 20.64 -16.00
C LYS A 136 10.55 20.63 -16.59
N GLU A 137 11.55 20.26 -15.79
CA GLU A 137 12.96 20.19 -16.21
C GLU A 137 13.33 18.87 -16.92
N THR A 138 12.44 17.88 -16.91
CA THR A 138 12.72 16.54 -17.43
C THR A 138 12.26 16.40 -18.88
N ASP A 139 13.16 15.94 -19.76
CA ASP A 139 12.80 15.52 -21.12
C ASP A 139 11.78 14.35 -21.06
N PRO A 140 10.60 14.48 -21.67
CA PRO A 140 9.58 13.42 -21.67
C PRO A 140 10.09 12.06 -22.19
N SER A 141 11.04 12.05 -23.12
CA SER A 141 11.64 10.82 -23.65
C SER A 141 12.45 10.04 -22.60
N ARG A 142 12.84 10.71 -21.51
CA ARG A 142 13.61 10.14 -20.38
C ARG A 142 12.74 9.81 -19.17
N ALA A 143 11.44 10.10 -19.23
CA ALA A 143 10.50 9.76 -18.16
C ALA A 143 9.86 8.38 -18.40
N PHE A 144 9.52 7.71 -17.30
CA PHE A 144 8.75 6.47 -17.29
C PHE A 144 7.75 6.52 -16.14
N PHE A 145 6.49 6.22 -16.44
CA PHE A 145 5.40 6.22 -15.48
C PHE A 145 4.94 4.78 -15.22
N TYR A 146 4.85 4.41 -13.95
CA TYR A 146 4.42 3.08 -13.54
C TYR A 146 3.35 3.16 -12.46
N PHE A 147 2.32 2.34 -12.60
CA PHE A 147 1.25 2.21 -11.62
C PHE A 147 0.95 0.76 -11.28
N SER A 148 0.34 0.54 -10.12
CA SER A 148 -0.08 -0.80 -9.73
C SER A 148 -1.44 -1.13 -10.30
N GLY A 149 -1.64 -2.37 -10.77
CA GLY A 149 -3.00 -2.87 -11.05
C GLY A 149 -3.88 -3.03 -9.80
N ARG A 150 -3.31 -2.80 -8.60
CA ARG A 150 -4.08 -2.69 -7.35
C ARG A 150 -4.59 -1.26 -7.08
N SER A 151 -4.14 -0.27 -7.87
CA SER A 151 -4.74 1.05 -7.89
C SER A 151 -6.10 0.99 -8.60
N SER A 152 -6.96 1.99 -8.38
CA SER A 152 -8.25 2.02 -9.08
C SER A 152 -8.06 2.31 -10.58
N ASN A 153 -9.02 1.89 -11.40
CA ASN A 153 -8.99 2.16 -12.84
C ASN A 153 -8.97 3.66 -13.13
N GLU A 154 -9.64 4.46 -12.30
CA GLU A 154 -9.65 5.93 -12.38
C GLU A 154 -8.26 6.51 -12.10
N ALA A 155 -7.57 6.03 -11.06
CA ALA A 155 -6.20 6.47 -10.76
C ALA A 155 -5.23 6.09 -11.89
N GLY A 156 -5.36 4.88 -12.44
CA GLY A 156 -4.61 4.45 -13.62
C GLY A 156 -4.90 5.32 -14.84
N PHE A 157 -6.19 5.63 -15.09
CA PHE A 157 -6.64 6.49 -16.17
C PHE A 157 -6.04 7.90 -16.08
N LEU A 158 -6.10 8.51 -14.89
CA LEU A 158 -5.54 9.85 -14.67
C LEU A 158 -4.02 9.87 -14.86
N LEU A 159 -3.30 8.86 -14.36
CA LEU A 159 -1.84 8.80 -14.53
C LEU A 159 -1.45 8.63 -16.00
N GLN A 160 -2.14 7.76 -16.73
CA GLN A 160 -1.82 7.57 -18.15
C GLN A 160 -2.16 8.80 -19.00
N LEU A 161 -3.23 9.53 -18.66
CA LEU A 161 -3.58 10.78 -19.34
C LEU A 161 -2.52 11.84 -19.03
N PHE A 162 -2.13 11.96 -17.77
CA PHE A 162 -1.08 12.85 -17.31
C PHE A 162 0.24 12.60 -18.07
N ALA A 163 0.70 11.35 -18.14
CA ALA A 163 1.95 10.99 -18.82
C ALA A 163 1.93 11.34 -20.33
N ARG A 164 0.78 11.15 -21.00
CA ARG A 164 0.63 11.51 -22.41
C ARG A 164 0.60 13.03 -22.63
N VAL A 165 -0.07 13.78 -21.74
CA VAL A 165 -0.04 15.25 -21.75
C VAL A 165 1.37 15.77 -21.44
N PHE A 166 2.10 15.08 -20.56
CA PHE A 166 3.51 15.35 -20.27
C PHE A 166 4.42 15.10 -21.48
N GLY A 167 3.97 14.32 -22.47
CA GLY A 167 4.66 14.12 -23.75
C GLY A 167 5.34 12.75 -23.90
N THR A 168 4.93 11.74 -23.13
CA THR A 168 5.50 10.39 -23.22
C THR A 168 4.47 9.28 -23.24
N ASN A 169 4.79 8.20 -23.96
CA ASN A 169 4.03 6.94 -23.96
C ASN A 169 4.73 5.84 -23.13
N HIS A 170 5.80 6.18 -22.41
CA HIS A 170 6.53 5.27 -21.53
C HIS A 170 5.74 4.99 -20.24
N ILE A 171 4.66 4.23 -20.39
CA ILE A 171 3.68 3.97 -19.34
C ILE A 171 3.52 2.45 -19.21
N ASN A 172 3.59 1.92 -17.99
CA ASN A 172 3.36 0.49 -17.74
C ASN A 172 2.65 0.23 -16.40
N ASN A 173 2.13 -0.98 -16.21
CA ASN A 173 1.56 -1.44 -14.96
C ASN A 173 2.03 -2.85 -14.60
N CYS A 174 1.78 -3.30 -13.37
CA CYS A 174 2.15 -4.65 -12.91
C CYS A 174 1.02 -5.68 -12.93
N SER A 175 0.03 -5.51 -13.81
CA SER A 175 -1.11 -6.44 -13.89
C SER A 175 -1.67 -6.51 -15.31
N TYR A 176 -0.77 -6.72 -16.27
CA TYR A 176 -1.15 -7.26 -17.58
C TYR A 176 -1.63 -8.71 -17.45
#